data_AF-A0A1S8XU36-F1
#
_entry.id   AF-A0A1S8XU36-F1
#
_cell.length_a   1.000
_cell.length_b   1.000
_cell.length_c   1.000
_cell.angle_alpha   90.00
_cell.angle_beta   90.00
_cell.angle_gamma   90.00
#
_symmetry.space_group_name_H-M   'P 1'
#
loop_
_entity.id
_entity.type
_entity.pdbx_description
1 polymer ?
#
loop_
_entity_poly.entity_id
_entity_poly.type
_entity_poly.pdbx_seq_one_letter_code
_entity_poly.pdbx_strand_id
1 'polypeptide(L)'
;YDRLTDALLDRGIDPIVTLYHWDLPQALEDRGGWTNRETAEHKWDPCCLCGLVSDLLETAGEPRPAVPQRGRWAALLAAVRRTGPQGPPRELVVTDPRVPAPHALLRARLAEVGHHLGGPGPAGLLAAPTSANGALDPLALLERLTALGERQPWRWDLTQALLRLPPGVDDTLAGKAEALRTPAGDRLAAWLRGGGLPDPVARIIPLARRPRKVGYDWQHDQLPPRRIAVELRPPAGYPDPYGLLTVDPPPMETDHATWARMWPSVLPHHLGVVAAYVLPQVTAAADLDRRDGALALPLLAECGGAGGPAVDVALAYGLGARHGADRVAALDALLGLAATGRLDAAGVGARLGDLVAGNLVKLTRAVEPLRDAAGAGAPLSVWRLTAAALPPLLAAATPPRGLPDLLTLAAETATATGVRVEVPGLAEVAGRRGTSRVVTEARRLHRALTAG
;
A
#
# COMPACT_ATOMS: atom_id res chain seq x y z
N TYR A 1 -20.19 -10.74 -14.62
CA TYR A 1 -21.37 -9.99 -15.11
C TYR A 1 -20.94 -8.85 -16.01
N ASP A 2 -19.88 -8.10 -15.68
CA ASP A 2 -19.33 -7.02 -16.52
C ASP A 2 -19.19 -7.38 -18.01
N ARG A 3 -18.46 -8.46 -18.37
CA ARG A 3 -18.36 -8.91 -19.78
C ARG A 3 -19.70 -9.19 -20.47
N LEU A 4 -20.72 -9.62 -19.72
CA LEU A 4 -22.06 -9.87 -20.25
C LEU A 4 -22.82 -8.55 -20.42
N THR A 5 -22.76 -7.67 -19.42
CA THR A 5 -23.32 -6.32 -19.46
C THR A 5 -22.73 -5.50 -20.61
N ASP A 6 -21.41 -5.46 -20.71
CA ASP A 6 -20.68 -4.76 -21.79
C ASP A 6 -21.10 -5.31 -23.16
N ALA A 7 -21.16 -6.63 -23.32
CA ALA A 7 -21.57 -7.25 -24.58
C ALA A 7 -23.04 -7.02 -24.97
N LEU A 8 -23.93 -6.80 -23.98
CA LEU A 8 -25.34 -6.45 -24.20
C LEU A 8 -25.46 -4.98 -24.62
N LEU A 9 -24.74 -4.09 -23.94
CA LEU A 9 -24.69 -2.67 -24.26
C LEU A 9 -24.08 -2.42 -25.65
N ASP A 10 -23.00 -3.13 -26.00
CA ASP A 10 -22.39 -3.10 -27.34
C ASP A 10 -23.37 -3.50 -28.46
N ARG A 11 -24.44 -4.23 -28.11
CA ARG A 11 -25.51 -4.66 -29.02
C ARG A 11 -26.78 -3.80 -28.92
N GLY A 12 -26.74 -2.72 -28.15
CA GLY A 12 -27.89 -1.83 -27.95
C GLY A 12 -29.04 -2.47 -27.17
N ILE A 13 -28.74 -3.46 -26.32
CA ILE A 13 -29.74 -4.13 -25.47
C ILE A 13 -29.60 -3.58 -24.05
N ASP A 14 -30.69 -3.04 -23.49
CA ASP A 14 -30.74 -2.55 -22.12
C ASP A 14 -30.78 -3.73 -21.12
N PRO A 15 -29.73 -3.95 -20.30
CA PRO A 15 -29.72 -5.03 -19.34
C PRO A 15 -30.55 -4.68 -18.10
N ILE A 16 -31.53 -5.54 -17.76
CA ILE A 16 -32.26 -5.49 -16.49
C ILE A 16 -31.74 -6.61 -15.59
N VAL A 17 -31.11 -6.23 -14.47
CA VAL A 17 -30.48 -7.19 -13.56
C VAL A 17 -31.37 -7.47 -12.36
N THR A 18 -31.76 -8.73 -12.20
CA THR A 18 -32.41 -9.24 -10.99
C THR A 18 -31.35 -9.55 -9.93
N LEU A 19 -31.29 -8.75 -8.86
CA LEU A 19 -30.25 -8.85 -7.83
C LEU A 19 -30.29 -10.16 -7.02
N TYR A 20 -31.47 -10.75 -6.88
CA TYR A 20 -31.67 -11.99 -6.15
C TYR A 20 -32.71 -12.85 -6.86
N HIS A 21 -32.32 -14.06 -7.27
CA HIS A 21 -33.22 -14.98 -7.96
C HIS A 21 -33.22 -16.34 -7.26
N TRP A 22 -33.48 -16.32 -5.95
CA TRP A 22 -33.63 -17.49 -5.07
C TRP A 22 -32.35 -18.30 -4.84
N ASP A 23 -31.20 -17.73 -5.20
CA ASP A 23 -29.86 -18.27 -5.07
C ASP A 23 -29.17 -17.76 -3.80
N LEU A 24 -29.77 -18.01 -2.63
CA LEU A 24 -29.15 -17.62 -1.36
C LEU A 24 -27.81 -18.37 -1.19
N PRO A 25 -26.69 -17.68 -0.89
CA PRO A 25 -25.45 -18.37 -0.56
C PRO A 25 -25.65 -19.37 0.56
N GLN A 26 -25.20 -20.61 0.37
CA GLN A 26 -25.39 -21.70 1.34
C GLN A 26 -24.90 -21.34 2.75
N ALA A 27 -23.81 -20.56 2.85
CA ALA A 27 -23.30 -20.10 4.14
C ALA A 27 -24.27 -19.19 4.94
N LEU A 28 -25.23 -18.54 4.27
CA LEU A 28 -26.30 -17.80 4.93
C LEU A 28 -27.47 -18.71 5.29
N GLU A 29 -27.79 -19.68 4.44
CA GLU A 29 -28.80 -20.72 4.73
C GLU A 29 -28.41 -21.53 5.97
N ASP A 30 -27.15 -21.95 6.07
CA ASP A 30 -26.60 -22.67 7.23
C ASP A 30 -26.69 -21.86 8.54
N ARG A 31 -26.85 -20.53 8.44
CA ARG A 31 -27.02 -19.60 9.57
C ARG A 31 -28.49 -19.25 9.85
N GLY A 32 -29.43 -19.98 9.27
CA GLY A 32 -30.87 -19.77 9.43
C GLY A 32 -31.54 -19.05 8.26
N GLY A 33 -30.83 -18.81 7.16
CA GLY A 33 -31.38 -18.31 5.91
C GLY A 33 -32.20 -17.03 6.09
N TRP A 34 -33.26 -16.87 5.31
CA TRP A 34 -34.15 -15.70 5.41
C TRP A 34 -34.91 -15.59 6.74
N THR A 35 -34.94 -16.66 7.55
CA THR A 35 -35.55 -16.61 8.89
C THR A 35 -34.65 -15.95 9.93
N ASN A 36 -33.35 -15.87 9.66
CA ASN A 36 -32.42 -15.10 10.46
C ASN A 36 -32.45 -13.62 10.00
N ARG A 37 -32.79 -12.71 10.92
CA ARG A 37 -32.79 -11.26 10.64
C ARG A 37 -31.42 -10.75 10.19
N GLU A 38 -30.33 -11.39 10.63
CA GLU A 38 -28.97 -11.12 10.15
C GLU A 38 -28.77 -11.39 8.66
N THR A 39 -29.66 -12.11 7.98
CA THR A 39 -29.60 -12.34 6.52
C THR A 39 -30.11 -11.14 5.75
N ALA A 40 -31.21 -10.51 6.20
CA ALA A 40 -31.66 -9.21 5.70
C ALA A 40 -30.72 -8.07 6.14
N GLU A 41 -30.09 -8.24 7.29
CA GLU A 41 -29.05 -7.36 7.82
C GLU A 41 -27.64 -7.85 7.48
N HIS A 42 -27.49 -8.77 6.50
CA HIS A 42 -26.19 -9.23 6.03
C HIS A 42 -25.60 -8.09 5.22
N LYS A 43 -25.11 -7.11 5.98
CA LYS A 43 -24.63 -5.85 5.48
C LYS A 43 -23.29 -6.15 4.81
N TRP A 44 -23.25 -5.88 3.51
CA TRP A 44 -22.13 -5.14 2.95
C TRP A 44 -21.69 -4.14 4.01
N ASP A 45 -20.44 -4.20 4.44
CA ASP A 45 -19.86 -3.34 5.47
C ASP A 45 -20.58 -1.96 5.48
N PRO A 46 -21.28 -1.56 6.56
CA PRO A 46 -22.06 -0.31 6.57
C PRO A 46 -21.18 0.94 6.35
N CYS A 47 -19.87 0.76 6.42
CA CYS A 47 -18.83 1.74 6.09
C CYS A 47 -18.11 1.41 4.76
N CYS A 48 -18.73 0.62 3.86
CA CYS A 48 -18.23 0.38 2.52
C CYS A 48 -17.95 1.74 1.86
N LEU A 49 -16.71 1.98 1.44
CA LEU A 49 -16.32 3.28 0.90
C LEU A 49 -17.14 3.66 -0.34
N CYS A 50 -17.48 2.71 -1.21
CA CYS A 50 -18.35 2.98 -2.37
C CYS A 50 -19.72 3.51 -1.92
N GLY A 51 -20.31 2.85 -0.91
CA GLY A 51 -21.58 3.28 -0.32
C GLY A 51 -21.46 4.68 0.27
N LEU A 52 -20.48 4.90 1.15
CA LEU A 52 -20.24 6.20 1.78
C LEU A 52 -20.05 7.34 0.77
N VAL A 53 -19.34 7.09 -0.33
CA VAL A 53 -19.16 8.10 -1.39
C VAL A 53 -20.48 8.35 -2.12
N SER A 54 -21.24 7.31 -2.49
CA SER A 54 -22.57 7.46 -3.12
C SER A 54 -23.50 8.26 -2.24
N ASP A 55 -23.60 7.88 -0.97
CA ASP A 55 -24.45 8.53 0.01
C ASP A 55 -24.08 10.00 0.20
N LEU A 56 -22.78 10.32 0.19
CA LEU A 56 -22.29 11.69 0.33
C LEU A 56 -22.71 12.53 -0.88
N LEU A 57 -22.55 12.00 -2.09
CA LEU A 57 -22.93 12.67 -3.34
C LEU A 57 -24.44 12.88 -3.43
N GLU A 58 -25.23 11.87 -3.03
CA GLU A 58 -26.69 11.96 -2.95
C GLU A 58 -27.11 13.04 -1.93
N THR A 59 -26.55 12.99 -0.71
CA THR A 59 -26.80 14.00 0.34
C THR A 59 -26.44 15.41 -0.15
N ALA A 60 -25.37 15.55 -0.94
CA ALA A 60 -24.92 16.83 -1.50
C ALA A 60 -25.85 17.36 -2.60
N GLY A 61 -26.49 16.47 -3.37
CA GLY A 61 -27.45 16.82 -4.40
C GLY A 61 -28.83 17.22 -3.87
N GLU A 62 -29.16 16.89 -2.62
CA GLU A 62 -30.46 17.19 -2.02
C GLU A 62 -30.52 18.62 -1.42
N PRO A 63 -31.48 19.47 -1.83
CA PRO A 63 -31.63 20.83 -1.29
C PRO A 63 -31.90 20.88 0.23
N ARG A 64 -32.49 19.80 0.76
CA ARG A 64 -32.73 19.56 2.19
C ARG A 64 -32.57 18.06 2.47
N PRO A 65 -31.41 17.60 2.96
CA PRO A 65 -31.20 16.19 3.21
C PRO A 65 -32.20 15.64 4.22
N ALA A 66 -32.80 14.49 3.92
CA ALA A 66 -33.81 13.87 4.77
C ALA A 66 -33.27 13.56 6.19
N VAL A 67 -34.13 13.63 7.23
CA VAL A 67 -33.78 13.33 8.64
C VAL A 67 -33.05 11.98 8.80
N PRO A 68 -33.41 10.89 8.09
CA PRO A 68 -32.68 9.63 8.15
C PRO A 68 -31.21 9.71 7.69
N GLN A 69 -30.90 10.52 6.67
CA GLN A 69 -29.52 10.70 6.18
C GLN A 69 -28.64 11.37 7.25
N ARG A 70 -29.15 12.41 7.93
CA ARG A 70 -28.45 13.05 9.06
C ARG A 70 -28.22 12.10 10.24
N GLY A 71 -29.22 11.30 10.59
CA GLY A 71 -29.11 10.28 11.64
C GLY A 71 -28.05 9.22 11.31
N ARG A 72 -27.96 8.81 10.04
CA ARG A 72 -26.95 7.87 9.57
C ARG A 72 -25.53 8.44 9.65
N TRP A 73 -25.30 9.68 9.19
CA TRP A 73 -23.98 10.31 9.29
C TRP A 73 -23.52 10.47 10.75
N ALA A 74 -24.44 10.86 11.64
CA ALA A 74 -24.16 10.92 13.08
C ALA A 74 -23.80 9.53 13.66
N ALA A 75 -24.51 8.48 13.27
CA ALA A 75 -24.23 7.11 13.70
C ALA A 75 -22.86 6.60 13.21
N LEU A 76 -22.50 6.89 11.95
CA LEU A 76 -21.19 6.55 11.39
C LEU A 76 -20.06 7.29 12.12
N LEU A 77 -20.21 8.59 12.34
CA LEU A 77 -19.22 9.39 13.07
C LEU A 77 -19.08 8.94 14.53
N ALA A 78 -20.18 8.56 15.18
CA ALA A 78 -20.15 7.97 16.52
C ALA A 78 -19.46 6.59 16.54
N ALA A 79 -19.66 5.76 15.50
CA ALA A 79 -19.01 4.46 15.40
C ALA A 79 -17.48 4.56 15.33
N VAL A 80 -16.95 5.55 14.63
CA VAL A 80 -15.50 5.83 14.52
C VAL A 80 -14.90 6.32 15.85
N ARG A 81 -15.70 6.96 16.71
CA ARG A 81 -15.27 7.56 17.99
C ARG A 81 -15.32 6.61 19.20
N ARG A 82 -15.83 5.38 19.06
CA ARG A 82 -16.00 4.46 20.20
C ARG A 82 -14.67 3.86 20.63
N THR A 83 -14.20 4.14 21.85
CA THR A 83 -13.09 3.42 22.49
C THR A 83 -13.43 1.92 22.59
N GLY A 84 -12.53 1.06 22.10
CA GLY A 84 -12.66 -0.39 22.28
C GLY A 84 -12.55 -0.77 23.76
N PRO A 85 -13.22 -1.85 24.22
CA PRO A 85 -13.23 -2.23 25.64
C PRO A 85 -11.91 -2.83 26.16
N GLN A 86 -10.93 -3.11 25.29
CA GLN A 86 -9.65 -3.75 25.64
C GLN A 86 -8.54 -3.20 24.73
N GLY A 87 -7.74 -2.26 25.22
CA GLY A 87 -6.57 -1.71 24.51
C GLY A 87 -6.15 -0.31 25.01
N PRO A 88 -4.95 0.17 24.65
CA PRO A 88 -4.58 1.56 24.91
C PRO A 88 -5.58 2.51 24.25
N PRO A 89 -5.81 3.71 24.80
CA PRO A 89 -6.77 4.66 24.24
C PRO A 89 -6.37 5.02 22.79
N ARG A 90 -7.11 4.48 21.82
CA ARG A 90 -7.00 4.84 20.40
C ARG A 90 -8.01 5.93 20.08
N GLU A 91 -7.58 6.93 19.32
CA GLU A 91 -8.45 7.98 18.80
C GLU A 91 -9.26 7.52 17.60
N LEU A 92 -8.68 6.66 16.75
CA LEU A 92 -9.34 6.03 15.62
C LEU A 92 -9.61 4.55 15.96
N VAL A 93 -10.89 4.16 15.98
CA VAL A 93 -11.24 2.78 16.27
C VAL A 93 -11.64 2.02 15.01
N VAL A 94 -10.89 0.95 14.79
CA VAL A 94 -11.13 -0.06 13.77
C VAL A 94 -11.91 -1.19 14.44
N THR A 95 -13.22 -1.25 14.20
CA THR A 95 -14.08 -2.30 14.77
C THR A 95 -13.94 -3.64 14.06
N ASP A 96 -13.48 -3.63 12.80
CA ASP A 96 -13.19 -4.82 12.01
C ASP A 96 -11.69 -4.84 11.67
N PRO A 97 -10.90 -5.80 12.19
CA PRO A 97 -9.46 -5.87 11.96
C PRO A 97 -9.07 -6.04 10.48
N ARG A 98 -10.03 -6.38 9.59
CA ARG A 98 -9.81 -6.44 8.14
C ARG A 98 -9.83 -5.05 7.47
N VAL A 99 -10.27 -4.01 8.17
CA VAL A 99 -10.29 -2.63 7.68
C VAL A 99 -8.99 -1.95 8.11
N PRO A 100 -8.04 -1.72 7.20
CA PRO A 100 -6.77 -1.11 7.57
C PRO A 100 -6.96 0.35 8.02
N ALA A 101 -6.07 0.83 8.89
CA ALA A 101 -6.20 2.14 9.51
C ALA A 101 -6.30 3.33 8.52
N PRO A 102 -5.55 3.38 7.39
CA PRO A 102 -5.76 4.42 6.37
C PRO A 102 -7.18 4.43 5.79
N HIS A 103 -7.78 3.25 5.66
CA HIS A 103 -9.13 3.08 5.16
C HIS A 103 -10.17 3.50 6.22
N ALA A 104 -9.92 3.23 7.50
CA ALA A 104 -10.72 3.75 8.61
C ALA A 104 -10.66 5.28 8.71
N LEU A 105 -9.49 5.89 8.45
CA LEU A 105 -9.34 7.35 8.41
C LEU A 105 -10.16 7.96 7.25
N LEU A 106 -10.15 7.34 6.06
CA LEU A 106 -11.02 7.76 4.96
C LEU A 106 -12.51 7.70 5.32
N ARG A 107 -12.94 6.62 5.99
CA ARG A 107 -14.32 6.48 6.49
C ARG A 107 -14.67 7.58 7.50
N ALA A 108 -13.75 7.88 8.42
CA ALA A 108 -13.91 8.95 9.40
C ALA A 108 -14.11 10.31 8.74
N ARG A 109 -13.33 10.59 7.68
CA ARG A 109 -13.41 11.83 6.90
C ARG A 109 -14.71 11.94 6.13
N LEU A 110 -15.10 10.90 5.39
CA LEU A 110 -16.36 10.89 4.66
C LEU A 110 -17.56 11.05 5.60
N ALA A 111 -17.54 10.36 6.75
CA ALA A 111 -18.59 10.49 7.75
C ALA A 111 -18.67 11.90 8.35
N GLU A 112 -17.52 12.53 8.62
CA GLU A 112 -17.46 13.90 9.12
C GLU A 112 -17.96 14.93 8.09
N VAL A 113 -17.56 14.79 6.83
CA VAL A 113 -18.04 15.66 5.73
C VAL A 113 -19.55 15.50 5.58
N GLY A 114 -20.07 14.27 5.51
CA GLY A 114 -21.51 14.03 5.40
C GLY A 114 -22.31 14.55 6.59
N HIS A 115 -21.76 14.46 7.81
CA HIS A 115 -22.39 14.99 9.02
C HIS A 115 -22.54 16.52 9.01
N HIS A 116 -21.59 17.23 8.40
CA HIS A 116 -21.59 18.69 8.35
C HIS A 116 -22.14 19.26 7.03
N LEU A 117 -22.53 18.40 6.10
CA LEU A 117 -23.00 18.82 4.78
C LEU A 117 -24.30 19.64 4.88
N GLY A 118 -24.34 20.79 4.19
CA GLY A 118 -25.45 21.74 4.24
C GLY A 118 -25.56 22.56 5.53
N GLY A 119 -24.63 22.42 6.48
CA GLY A 119 -24.50 23.27 7.66
C GLY A 119 -23.53 24.44 7.45
N PRO A 120 -23.46 25.39 8.40
CA PRO A 120 -22.43 26.44 8.41
C PRO A 120 -21.06 25.82 8.70
N GLY A 121 -20.43 25.25 7.67
CA GLY A 121 -19.09 24.70 7.72
C GLY A 121 -18.01 25.80 7.63
N PRO A 122 -16.75 25.49 7.96
CA PRO A 122 -15.64 26.38 7.67
C PRO A 122 -15.55 26.63 6.15
N ALA A 123 -15.15 27.85 5.78
CA ALA A 123 -14.93 28.22 4.38
C ALA A 123 -13.62 27.56 3.90
N GLY A 124 -13.71 26.30 3.47
CA GLY A 124 -12.57 25.49 3.03
C GLY A 124 -12.18 24.40 4.04
N LEU A 125 -11.92 23.19 3.53
CA LEU A 125 -11.42 22.06 4.32
C LEU A 125 -9.93 22.26 4.62
N LEU A 126 -9.53 22.15 5.88
CA LEU A 126 -8.13 22.23 6.31
C LEU A 126 -7.27 21.16 5.63
N ALA A 127 -7.82 19.96 5.45
CA ALA A 127 -7.08 18.84 4.87
C ALA A 127 -6.93 18.90 3.35
N ALA A 128 -7.54 19.87 2.65
CA ALA A 128 -7.49 19.93 1.20
C ALA A 128 -6.02 19.95 0.71
N PRO A 129 -5.58 18.99 -0.10
CA PRO A 129 -4.17 18.91 -0.48
C PRO A 129 -3.77 20.11 -1.32
N THR A 130 -2.50 20.51 -1.23
CA THR A 130 -1.88 21.52 -2.11
C THR A 130 -1.09 20.89 -3.25
N SER A 131 -0.90 19.57 -3.20
CA SER A 131 -0.15 18.79 -4.18
C SER A 131 -0.96 17.59 -4.66
N ALA A 132 -0.71 17.14 -5.89
CA ALA A 132 -1.44 16.03 -6.51
C ALA A 132 -1.28 14.68 -5.77
N ASN A 133 -0.12 14.47 -5.14
CA ASN A 133 0.15 13.28 -4.33
C ASN A 133 -0.57 13.28 -2.97
N GLY A 134 -1.34 14.32 -2.66
CA GLY A 134 -2.07 14.45 -1.39
C GLY A 134 -1.34 15.24 -0.30
N ALA A 135 -0.11 15.71 -0.53
CA ALA A 135 0.62 16.54 0.43
C ALA A 135 -0.06 17.89 0.68
N LEU A 136 0.17 18.44 1.88
CA LEU A 136 -0.30 19.75 2.31
C LEU A 136 0.89 20.62 2.69
N ASP A 137 1.01 21.77 2.04
CA ASP A 137 1.95 22.82 2.41
C ASP A 137 1.64 23.32 3.84
N PRO A 138 2.61 23.23 4.77
CA PRO A 138 2.45 23.75 6.13
C PRO A 138 2.00 25.22 6.19
N LEU A 139 2.46 26.07 5.28
CA LEU A 139 2.04 27.48 5.22
C LEU A 139 0.57 27.61 4.83
N ALA A 140 0.11 26.83 3.85
CA ALA A 140 -1.29 26.83 3.45
C ALA A 140 -2.21 26.36 4.60
N LEU A 141 -1.77 25.40 5.42
CA LEU A 141 -2.52 25.00 6.61
C LEU A 141 -2.59 26.14 7.65
N LEU A 142 -1.46 26.83 7.90
CA LEU A 142 -1.43 27.97 8.81
C LEU A 142 -2.37 29.09 8.34
N GLU A 143 -2.38 29.42 7.06
CA GLU A 143 -3.27 30.41 6.46
C GLU A 143 -4.74 30.02 6.64
N ARG A 144 -5.08 28.75 6.39
CA ARG A 144 -6.44 28.23 6.60
C ARG A 144 -6.87 28.28 8.06
N LEU A 145 -5.98 27.96 8.99
CA LEU A 145 -6.25 28.10 10.43
C LEU A 145 -6.41 29.55 10.85
N THR A 146 -5.63 30.46 10.26
CA THR A 146 -5.77 31.91 10.48
C THR A 146 -7.13 32.41 10.00
N ALA A 147 -7.54 32.00 8.80
CA ALA A 147 -8.86 32.34 8.22
C ALA A 147 -10.02 31.68 8.98
N LEU A 148 -9.79 30.54 9.63
CA LEU A 148 -10.78 29.88 10.48
C LEU A 148 -11.12 30.73 11.71
N GLY A 149 -10.14 31.45 12.27
CA GLY A 149 -10.28 32.27 13.47
C GLY A 149 -10.57 31.42 14.71
N GLU A 150 -11.49 31.86 15.57
CA GLU A 150 -11.86 31.16 16.80
C GLU A 150 -12.79 29.95 16.58
N ARG A 151 -13.24 29.71 15.35
CA ARG A 151 -14.12 28.57 15.04
C ARG A 151 -13.36 27.26 15.22
N GLN A 152 -14.01 26.26 15.83
CA GLN A 152 -13.38 24.95 15.98
C GLN A 152 -13.31 24.23 14.63
N PRO A 153 -12.14 23.71 14.23
CA PRO A 153 -12.05 22.87 13.05
C PRO A 153 -12.71 21.52 13.29
N TRP A 154 -13.12 20.86 12.21
CA TRP A 154 -13.58 19.49 12.33
C TRP A 154 -12.40 18.58 12.71
N ARG A 155 -12.68 17.60 13.57
CA ARG A 155 -11.64 16.81 14.22
C ARG A 155 -10.81 16.03 13.20
N TRP A 156 -11.47 15.29 12.32
CA TRP A 156 -10.80 14.44 11.35
C TRP A 156 -10.21 15.27 10.21
N ASP A 157 -10.82 16.39 9.86
CA ASP A 157 -10.25 17.37 8.92
C ASP A 157 -8.89 17.89 9.41
N LEU A 158 -8.79 18.38 10.65
CA LEU A 158 -7.51 18.80 11.20
C LEU A 158 -6.54 17.61 11.33
N THR A 159 -6.99 16.44 11.77
CA THR A 159 -6.12 15.24 11.85
C THR A 159 -5.55 14.87 10.48
N GLN A 160 -6.36 14.84 9.42
CA GLN A 160 -5.88 14.54 8.08
C GLN A 160 -4.98 15.64 7.52
N ALA A 161 -5.24 16.91 7.86
CA ALA A 161 -4.34 18.01 7.50
C ALA A 161 -2.94 17.81 8.09
N LEU A 162 -2.84 17.47 9.37
CA LEU A 162 -1.57 17.20 10.05
C LEU A 162 -0.82 15.99 9.45
N LEU A 163 -1.54 14.91 9.15
CA LEU A 163 -0.98 13.70 8.51
C LEU A 163 -0.47 13.92 7.07
N ARG A 164 -0.87 15.03 6.44
CA ARG A 164 -0.43 15.43 5.10
C ARG A 164 0.74 16.42 5.10
N LEU A 165 1.19 16.85 6.28
CA LEU A 165 2.37 17.71 6.40
C LEU A 165 3.64 16.89 6.21
N PRO A 166 4.69 17.47 5.63
CA PRO A 166 6.01 16.85 5.60
C PRO A 166 6.54 16.61 7.03
N PRO A 167 7.26 15.50 7.27
CA PRO A 167 7.90 15.25 8.54
C PRO A 167 9.07 16.21 8.76
N GLY A 168 9.43 16.42 10.03
CA GLY A 168 10.54 17.28 10.43
C GLY A 168 10.12 18.41 11.36
N VAL A 169 11.10 18.99 12.04
CA VAL A 169 10.90 20.07 13.00
C VAL A 169 10.91 21.42 12.29
N ASP A 170 9.86 22.22 12.49
CA ASP A 170 9.79 23.61 12.04
C ASP A 170 9.34 24.52 13.19
N ASP A 171 10.33 24.95 14.00
CA ASP A 171 10.09 25.83 15.15
C ASP A 171 9.58 27.22 14.74
N THR A 172 9.95 27.69 13.54
CA THR A 172 9.52 29.01 13.07
C THR A 172 8.03 28.99 12.77
N LEU A 173 7.56 27.98 12.04
CA LEU A 173 6.15 27.82 11.75
C LEU A 173 5.35 27.42 12.99
N ALA A 174 5.91 26.60 13.87
CA ALA A 174 5.29 26.27 15.15
C ALA A 174 5.03 27.53 15.99
N GLY A 175 6.00 28.46 16.07
CA GLY A 175 5.81 29.73 16.76
C GLY A 175 4.70 30.60 16.14
N LYS A 176 4.57 30.60 14.81
CA LYS A 176 3.44 31.28 14.13
C LYS A 176 2.09 30.63 14.42
N ALA A 177 2.04 29.29 14.49
CA ALA A 177 0.84 28.55 14.82
C ALA A 177 0.37 28.81 16.27
N GLU A 178 1.29 28.85 17.24
CA GLU A 178 1.01 29.23 18.63
C GLU A 178 0.52 30.68 18.75
N ALA A 179 1.06 31.59 17.93
CA ALA A 179 0.64 32.99 17.94
C ALA A 179 -0.84 33.18 17.57
N LEU A 180 -1.48 32.18 16.95
CA LEU A 180 -2.93 32.18 16.70
C LEU A 180 -3.74 32.13 18.02
N ARG A 181 -3.16 31.60 19.11
CA ARG A 181 -3.83 31.45 20.42
C ARG A 181 -5.16 30.69 20.33
N THR A 182 -5.18 29.63 19.52
CA THR A 182 -6.32 28.72 19.38
C THR A 182 -5.90 27.28 19.66
N PRO A 183 -6.82 26.40 20.12
CA PRO A 183 -6.50 24.98 20.32
C PRO A 183 -5.99 24.27 19.05
N ALA A 184 -6.44 24.72 17.87
CA ALA A 184 -5.99 24.19 16.59
C ALA A 184 -4.56 24.64 16.25
N GLY A 185 -4.22 25.90 16.55
CA GLY A 185 -2.87 26.44 16.44
C GLY A 185 -1.90 25.71 17.37
N ASP A 186 -2.28 25.50 18.63
CA ASP A 186 -1.47 24.76 19.62
C ASP A 186 -1.22 23.32 19.16
N ARG A 187 -2.23 22.65 18.60
CA ARG A 187 -2.09 21.30 18.06
C ARG A 187 -1.15 21.26 16.85
N LEU A 188 -1.22 22.24 15.94
CA LEU A 188 -0.29 22.35 14.81
C LEU A 188 1.14 22.61 15.30
N ALA A 189 1.34 23.53 16.24
CA ALA A 189 2.64 23.82 16.80
C ALA A 189 3.28 22.59 17.48
N ALA A 190 2.50 21.87 18.28
CA ALA A 190 2.95 20.62 18.90
C ALA A 190 3.33 19.57 17.86
N TRP A 191 2.55 19.44 16.78
CA TRP A 191 2.85 18.52 15.67
C TRP A 191 4.18 18.86 14.98
N LEU A 192 4.37 20.14 14.62
CA LEU A 192 5.57 20.64 13.95
C LEU A 192 6.80 20.47 14.82
N ARG A 193 6.74 20.75 16.13
CA ARG A 193 7.88 20.50 17.03
C ARG A 193 8.14 19.03 17.29
N GLY A 194 7.09 18.22 17.29
CA GLY A 194 7.17 16.77 17.44
C GLY A 194 7.74 16.05 16.22
N GLY A 195 7.92 16.73 15.09
CA GLY A 195 8.39 16.13 13.84
C GLY A 195 7.33 15.32 13.09
N GLY A 196 6.06 15.39 13.50
CA GLY A 196 4.94 14.64 12.93
C GLY A 196 4.82 13.18 13.40
N LEU A 197 4.34 12.29 12.53
CA LEU A 197 4.35 10.84 12.80
C LEU A 197 5.78 10.31 12.67
N PRO A 198 6.28 9.51 13.62
CA PRO A 198 7.58 8.89 13.51
C PRO A 198 7.57 7.69 12.55
N ASP A 199 8.75 7.33 12.05
CA ASP A 199 8.92 6.10 11.29
C ASP A 199 8.76 4.86 12.19
N PRO A 200 7.93 3.87 11.81
CA PRO A 200 7.78 2.65 12.57
C PRO A 200 8.97 1.70 12.35
N VAL A 201 9.12 0.77 13.28
CA VAL A 201 10.03 -0.37 13.11
C VAL A 201 9.35 -1.41 12.24
N ALA A 202 9.94 -1.67 11.07
CA ALA A 202 9.48 -2.70 10.13
C ALA A 202 10.19 -4.02 10.37
N ARG A 203 9.42 -5.12 10.42
CA ARG A 203 9.95 -6.49 10.50
C ARG A 203 9.39 -7.35 9.40
N ILE A 204 10.28 -7.99 8.64
CA ILE A 204 9.89 -8.98 7.65
C ILE A 204 9.51 -10.26 8.38
N ILE A 205 8.31 -10.78 8.13
CA ILE A 205 7.83 -12.01 8.75
C ILE A 205 7.36 -13.03 7.69
N PRO A 206 7.63 -14.34 7.90
CA PRO A 206 7.03 -15.38 7.09
C PRO A 206 5.60 -15.64 7.54
N LEU A 207 4.67 -15.69 6.59
CA LEU A 207 3.31 -16.19 6.77
C LEU A 207 3.22 -17.62 6.26
N ALA A 208 2.51 -18.47 7.00
CA ALA A 208 2.19 -19.84 6.62
C ALA A 208 0.75 -19.93 6.12
N ARG A 209 0.50 -20.85 5.17
CA ARG A 209 -0.85 -21.14 4.72
C ARG A 209 -1.72 -21.58 5.91
N ARG A 210 -2.91 -20.99 6.04
CA ARG A 210 -3.88 -21.43 7.05
C ARG A 210 -4.31 -22.89 6.82
N PRO A 211 -4.73 -23.62 7.87
CA PRO A 211 -5.36 -24.93 7.68
C PRO A 211 -6.65 -24.82 6.86
N ARG A 212 -7.08 -25.95 6.27
CA ARG A 212 -8.41 -26.04 5.66
C ARG A 212 -9.48 -25.85 6.72
N LYS A 213 -10.52 -25.08 6.40
CA LYS A 213 -11.68 -24.90 7.30
C LYS A 213 -12.64 -26.09 7.23
N VAL A 214 -12.79 -26.66 6.04
CA VAL A 214 -13.72 -27.76 5.72
C VAL A 214 -13.08 -28.66 4.65
N GLY A 215 -13.72 -29.79 4.32
CA GLY A 215 -13.22 -30.74 3.32
C GLY A 215 -12.99 -30.12 1.94
N TYR A 216 -13.93 -29.30 1.46
CA TYR A 216 -13.79 -28.53 0.21
C TYR A 216 -13.56 -27.04 0.53
N ASP A 217 -12.33 -26.57 0.35
CA ASP A 217 -11.92 -25.20 0.67
C ASP A 217 -11.13 -24.60 -0.49
N TRP A 218 -11.87 -24.16 -1.52
CA TRP A 218 -11.28 -23.59 -2.74
C TRP A 218 -10.33 -22.43 -2.45
N GLN A 219 -10.63 -21.59 -1.46
CA GLN A 219 -9.76 -20.48 -1.07
C GLN A 219 -8.41 -20.99 -0.55
N HIS A 220 -8.41 -21.99 0.34
CA HIS A 220 -7.18 -22.62 0.82
C HIS A 220 -6.34 -23.20 -0.32
N ASP A 221 -7.00 -23.81 -1.30
CA ASP A 221 -6.34 -24.48 -2.43
C ASP A 221 -5.58 -23.53 -3.34
N GLN A 222 -5.98 -22.25 -3.39
CA GLN A 222 -5.27 -21.21 -4.14
C GLN A 222 -4.09 -20.60 -3.36
N LEU A 223 -4.10 -20.67 -2.03
CA LEU A 223 -3.06 -20.01 -1.22
C LEU A 223 -1.69 -20.61 -1.49
N PRO A 224 -0.58 -19.83 -1.50
CA PRO A 224 0.76 -20.40 -1.49
C PRO A 224 1.04 -21.09 -0.14
N PRO A 225 2.02 -22.01 -0.06
CA PRO A 225 2.37 -22.64 1.23
C PRO A 225 2.97 -21.64 2.22
N ARG A 226 3.68 -20.64 1.71
CA ARG A 226 4.32 -19.56 2.47
C ARG A 226 4.23 -18.26 1.70
N ARG A 227 4.26 -17.13 2.41
CA ARG A 227 4.37 -15.77 1.85
C ARG A 227 5.26 -14.95 2.77
N ILE A 228 5.92 -13.93 2.24
CA ILE A 228 6.61 -12.93 3.06
C ILE A 228 5.70 -11.71 3.22
N ALA A 229 5.60 -11.21 4.46
CA ALA A 229 4.89 -9.99 4.78
C ALA A 229 5.76 -9.07 5.63
N VAL A 230 5.26 -7.87 5.90
CA VAL A 230 5.93 -6.88 6.74
C VAL A 230 5.01 -6.46 7.86
N GLU A 231 5.46 -6.68 9.09
CA GLU A 231 4.84 -6.18 10.31
C GLU A 231 5.42 -4.80 10.63
N LEU A 232 4.57 -3.87 11.08
CA LEU A 232 4.99 -2.58 11.60
C LEU A 232 4.65 -2.45 13.09
N ARG A 233 5.55 -1.82 13.84
CA ARG A 233 5.33 -1.38 15.23
C ARG A 233 5.78 0.07 15.40
N PRO A 234 5.06 0.88 16.20
CA PRO A 234 5.53 2.22 16.54
C PRO A 234 6.86 2.14 17.32
N PRO A 235 7.68 3.21 17.28
CA PRO A 235 8.84 3.31 18.15
C PRO A 235 8.50 3.10 19.62
N ALA A 236 9.45 2.60 20.40
CA ALA A 236 9.25 2.35 21.82
C ALA A 236 8.76 3.60 22.55
N GLY A 237 7.64 3.48 23.27
CA GLY A 237 7.04 4.59 24.03
C GLY A 237 6.16 5.55 23.21
N TYR A 238 6.08 5.41 21.89
CA TYR A 238 5.18 6.22 21.09
C TYR A 238 3.75 5.64 21.14
N PRO A 239 2.74 6.39 21.64
CA PRO A 239 1.36 5.97 21.53
C PRO A 239 0.97 6.04 20.05
N ASP A 240 0.41 4.97 19.47
CA ASP A 240 -0.11 4.95 18.09
C ASP A 240 -1.63 5.23 18.10
N PRO A 241 -2.07 6.49 18.31
CA PRO A 241 -3.48 6.81 18.55
C PRO A 241 -4.37 6.51 17.35
N TYR A 242 -3.80 6.49 16.15
CA TYR A 242 -4.52 6.26 14.90
C TYR A 242 -4.40 4.81 14.40
N GLY A 243 -3.57 3.98 15.03
CA GLY A 243 -3.29 2.62 14.58
C GLY A 243 -2.56 2.56 13.23
N LEU A 244 -1.96 3.67 12.79
CA LEU A 244 -1.32 3.80 11.48
C LEU A 244 0.09 3.21 11.46
N LEU A 245 0.74 3.14 12.62
CA LEU A 245 2.10 2.64 12.78
C LEU A 245 2.14 1.16 13.20
N THR A 246 0.98 0.57 13.43
CA THR A 246 0.80 -0.83 13.79
C THR A 246 0.16 -1.58 12.63
N VAL A 247 0.95 -2.43 11.97
CA VAL A 247 0.47 -3.31 10.91
C VAL A 247 0.72 -4.73 11.32
N ASP A 248 -0.36 -5.45 11.60
CA ASP A 248 -0.37 -6.90 11.70
C ASP A 248 -0.70 -7.46 10.32
N PRO A 249 0.20 -8.23 9.69
CA PRO A 249 -0.07 -8.78 8.36
C PRO A 249 -1.37 -9.59 8.36
N PRO A 250 -2.33 -9.25 7.48
CA PRO A 250 -3.61 -9.92 7.47
C PRO A 250 -3.47 -11.35 6.90
N PRO A 251 -4.50 -12.20 7.02
CA PRO A 251 -4.55 -13.48 6.32
C PRO A 251 -4.24 -13.33 4.82
N MET A 252 -3.61 -14.34 4.21
CA MET A 252 -3.11 -14.28 2.83
C MET A 252 -4.20 -14.02 1.78
N GLU A 253 -5.43 -14.41 2.08
CA GLU A 253 -6.61 -14.20 1.24
C GLU A 253 -7.19 -12.78 1.31
N THR A 254 -6.66 -11.93 2.20
CA THR A 254 -7.18 -10.56 2.39
C THR A 254 -6.90 -9.70 1.16
N ASP A 255 -7.96 -9.05 0.70
CA ASP A 255 -7.96 -8.13 -0.43
C ASP A 255 -8.66 -6.83 -0.01
N HIS A 256 -8.09 -5.69 -0.36
CA HIS A 256 -8.65 -4.37 -0.05
C HIS A 256 -9.17 -3.63 -1.30
N ALA A 257 -9.28 -4.33 -2.44
CA ALA A 257 -9.74 -3.83 -3.73
C ALA A 257 -8.98 -2.56 -4.20
N THR A 258 -9.51 -1.83 -5.18
CA THR A 258 -8.84 -0.67 -5.78
C THR A 258 -8.60 0.50 -4.81
N TRP A 259 -9.17 0.47 -3.61
CA TRP A 259 -9.03 1.52 -2.58
C TRP A 259 -7.62 1.70 -2.05
N ALA A 260 -6.76 0.67 -2.13
CA ALA A 260 -5.36 0.79 -1.73
C ALA A 260 -4.61 1.89 -2.51
N ARG A 261 -5.07 2.20 -3.73
CA ARG A 261 -4.51 3.28 -4.57
C ARG A 261 -4.73 4.67 -3.98
N MET A 262 -5.69 4.84 -3.06
CA MET A 262 -5.95 6.13 -2.43
C MET A 262 -5.06 6.39 -1.21
N TRP A 263 -4.53 5.35 -0.58
CA TRP A 263 -3.75 5.49 0.67
C TRP A 263 -2.47 6.32 0.54
N PRO A 264 -1.74 6.32 -0.60
CA PRO A 264 -0.68 7.29 -0.85
C PRO A 264 -1.11 8.75 -0.58
N SER A 265 -2.31 9.14 -1.01
CA SER A 265 -2.85 10.49 -0.79
C SER A 265 -3.35 10.77 0.64
N VAL A 266 -3.49 9.72 1.45
CA VAL A 266 -3.88 9.82 2.87
C VAL A 266 -2.65 10.06 3.74
N LEU A 267 -1.53 9.42 3.39
CA LEU A 267 -0.25 9.51 4.11
C LEU A 267 0.90 9.81 3.12
N PRO A 268 0.91 11.01 2.51
CA PRO A 268 1.81 11.35 1.40
C PRO A 268 3.28 11.42 1.79
N HIS A 269 3.62 11.37 3.07
CA HIS A 269 5.00 11.42 3.56
C HIS A 269 5.42 10.18 4.36
N HIS A 270 4.67 9.09 4.27
CA HIS A 270 4.96 7.84 4.99
C HIS A 270 5.03 6.65 4.05
N LEU A 271 5.95 6.73 3.08
CA LEU A 271 6.21 5.72 2.05
C LEU A 271 6.21 4.28 2.62
N GLY A 272 7.03 3.99 3.64
CA GLY A 272 7.13 2.66 4.24
C GLY A 272 5.84 2.18 4.94
N VAL A 273 5.09 3.10 5.55
CA VAL A 273 3.81 2.79 6.19
C VAL A 273 2.78 2.39 5.15
N VAL A 274 2.61 3.22 4.11
CA VAL A 274 1.67 2.93 3.02
C VAL A 274 2.06 1.65 2.30
N ALA A 275 3.36 1.42 2.06
CA ALA A 275 3.88 0.20 1.46
C ALA A 275 3.44 -1.06 2.23
N ALA A 276 3.47 -1.04 3.57
CA ALA A 276 3.05 -2.18 4.38
C ALA A 276 1.55 -2.47 4.25
N TYR A 277 0.71 -1.44 4.14
CA TYR A 277 -0.73 -1.61 3.94
C TYR A 277 -1.07 -2.12 2.54
N VAL A 278 -0.40 -1.65 1.48
CA VAL A 278 -0.70 -2.09 0.10
C VAL A 278 -0.15 -3.49 -0.21
N LEU A 279 0.86 -3.94 0.55
CA LEU A 279 1.59 -5.17 0.30
C LEU A 279 0.72 -6.42 0.08
N PRO A 280 -0.38 -6.67 0.82
CA PRO A 280 -1.26 -7.81 0.57
C PRO A 280 -1.74 -7.90 -0.89
N GLN A 281 -2.07 -6.77 -1.53
CA GLN A 281 -2.53 -6.76 -2.93
C GLN A 281 -1.39 -7.03 -3.90
N VAL A 282 -0.22 -6.45 -3.64
CA VAL A 282 0.98 -6.64 -4.46
C VAL A 282 1.43 -8.10 -4.42
N THR A 283 1.41 -8.72 -3.24
CA THR A 283 1.73 -10.16 -3.09
C THR A 283 0.73 -11.05 -3.82
N ALA A 284 -0.57 -10.75 -3.70
CA ALA A 284 -1.62 -11.50 -4.38
C ALA A 284 -1.50 -11.42 -5.93
N ALA A 285 -0.96 -10.32 -6.48
CA ALA A 285 -0.67 -10.21 -7.90
C ALA A 285 0.48 -11.13 -8.37
N ALA A 286 1.37 -11.54 -7.45
CA ALA A 286 2.45 -12.47 -7.74
C ALA A 286 2.03 -13.94 -7.57
N ASP A 287 1.26 -14.27 -6.52
CA ASP A 287 1.03 -15.66 -6.13
C ASP A 287 -0.44 -16.15 -6.22
N LEU A 288 -1.45 -15.28 -6.23
CA LEU A 288 -2.89 -15.63 -6.26
C LEU A 288 -3.60 -15.33 -7.60
N ASP A 289 -2.88 -15.02 -8.67
CA ASP A 289 -3.49 -14.68 -9.98
C ASP A 289 -4.41 -13.46 -9.93
N ARG A 290 -4.18 -12.55 -8.97
CA ARG A 290 -4.91 -11.28 -8.91
C ARG A 290 -4.31 -10.28 -9.90
N ARG A 291 -5.19 -9.50 -10.52
CA ARG A 291 -4.81 -8.40 -11.41
C ARG A 291 -4.81 -7.09 -10.64
N ASP A 292 -3.99 -6.18 -11.12
CA ASP A 292 -3.98 -4.77 -10.75
C ASP A 292 -3.59 -4.46 -9.29
N GLY A 293 -3.04 -5.45 -8.58
CA GLY A 293 -2.61 -5.34 -7.19
C GLY A 293 -1.33 -4.50 -7.02
N ALA A 294 -0.53 -4.37 -8.08
CA ALA A 294 0.67 -3.53 -8.08
C ALA A 294 0.41 -2.11 -8.63
N LEU A 295 -0.81 -1.76 -9.07
CA LEU A 295 -1.11 -0.43 -9.61
C LEU A 295 -1.03 0.70 -8.57
N ALA A 296 -0.94 0.37 -7.28
CA ALA A 296 -0.67 1.36 -6.24
C ALA A 296 0.83 1.75 -6.15
N LEU A 297 1.75 0.97 -6.73
CA LEU A 297 3.19 1.20 -6.59
C LEU A 297 3.68 2.53 -7.22
N PRO A 298 3.21 2.98 -8.40
CA PRO A 298 3.61 4.28 -8.94
C PRO A 298 3.20 5.45 -8.04
N LEU A 299 1.96 5.42 -7.53
CA LEU A 299 1.45 6.41 -6.58
C LEU A 299 2.22 6.37 -5.25
N LEU A 300 2.60 5.17 -4.81
CA LEU A 300 3.45 4.97 -3.64
C LEU A 300 4.83 5.63 -3.85
N ALA A 301 5.43 5.52 -5.04
CA ALA A 301 6.72 6.14 -5.34
C ALA A 301 6.70 7.68 -5.26
N GLU A 302 5.53 8.31 -5.41
CA GLU A 302 5.33 9.75 -5.23
C GLU A 302 5.23 10.18 -3.75
N CYS A 303 5.02 9.24 -2.81
CA CYS A 303 5.02 9.52 -1.38
C CYS A 303 6.44 9.84 -0.90
N GLY A 304 6.61 10.84 -0.04
CA GLY A 304 7.84 11.08 0.72
C GLY A 304 8.02 10.12 1.91
N GLY A 305 9.10 10.33 2.66
CA GLY A 305 9.45 9.54 3.85
C GLY A 305 10.34 8.33 3.56
N ALA A 306 10.73 7.63 4.63
CA ALA A 306 11.56 6.43 4.53
C ALA A 306 10.76 5.28 3.90
N GLY A 307 11.38 4.55 2.98
CA GLY A 307 10.80 3.35 2.39
C GLY A 307 10.98 2.14 3.30
N GLY A 308 12.20 1.63 3.35
CA GLY A 308 12.56 0.47 4.17
C GLY A 308 11.97 -0.85 3.69
N PRO A 309 11.95 -1.89 4.55
CA PRO A 309 11.65 -3.27 4.14
C PRO A 309 10.30 -3.47 3.45
N ALA A 310 9.29 -2.66 3.78
CA ALA A 310 7.97 -2.76 3.16
C ALA A 310 8.00 -2.42 1.66
N VAL A 311 8.74 -1.37 1.28
CA VAL A 311 8.92 -0.98 -0.13
C VAL A 311 9.74 -2.03 -0.86
N ASP A 312 10.81 -2.52 -0.25
CA ASP A 312 11.70 -3.52 -0.86
C ASP A 312 10.94 -4.79 -1.23
N VAL A 313 10.13 -5.29 -0.29
CA VAL A 313 9.30 -6.48 -0.49
C VAL A 313 8.20 -6.21 -1.52
N ALA A 314 7.56 -5.03 -1.49
CA ALA A 314 6.52 -4.67 -2.45
C ALA A 314 7.07 -4.61 -3.89
N LEU A 315 8.21 -3.95 -4.12
CA LEU A 315 8.85 -3.89 -5.44
C LEU A 315 9.31 -5.28 -5.91
N ALA A 316 9.89 -6.10 -5.02
CA ALA A 316 10.33 -7.44 -5.36
C ALA A 316 9.15 -8.35 -5.80
N TYR A 317 8.01 -8.30 -5.10
CA TYR A 317 6.80 -9.01 -5.52
C TYR A 317 6.20 -8.41 -6.81
N GLY A 318 6.18 -7.08 -6.94
CA GLY A 318 5.66 -6.38 -8.12
C GLY A 318 6.42 -6.73 -9.42
N LEU A 319 7.76 -6.74 -9.37
CA LEU A 319 8.61 -7.21 -10.48
C LEU A 319 8.32 -8.68 -10.84
N GLY A 320 7.90 -9.46 -9.85
CA GLY A 320 7.50 -10.86 -9.96
C GLY A 320 6.07 -11.15 -10.38
N ALA A 321 5.25 -10.11 -10.57
CA ALA A 321 3.81 -10.23 -10.75
C ALA A 321 3.43 -11.04 -11.99
N ARG A 322 2.30 -11.75 -11.90
CA ARG A 322 1.83 -12.67 -12.96
C ARG A 322 1.44 -11.93 -14.23
N HIS A 323 0.81 -10.77 -14.10
CA HIS A 323 0.31 -9.98 -15.21
C HIS A 323 1.28 -8.86 -15.59
N GLY A 324 1.33 -8.53 -16.89
CA GLY A 324 2.26 -7.53 -17.42
C GLY A 324 2.03 -6.13 -16.85
N ALA A 325 0.77 -5.70 -16.73
CA ALA A 325 0.42 -4.39 -16.19
C ALA A 325 0.96 -4.17 -14.77
N ASP A 326 0.87 -5.19 -13.91
CA ASP A 326 1.43 -5.13 -12.55
C ASP A 326 2.97 -5.00 -12.55
N ARG A 327 3.65 -5.65 -13.49
CA ARG A 327 5.11 -5.53 -13.64
C ARG A 327 5.54 -4.17 -14.16
N VAL A 328 4.77 -3.59 -15.08
CA VAL A 328 4.98 -2.22 -15.57
C VAL A 328 4.81 -1.22 -14.44
N ALA A 329 3.76 -1.36 -13.62
CA ALA A 329 3.57 -0.50 -12.46
C ALA A 329 4.71 -0.62 -11.42
N ALA A 330 5.27 -1.82 -11.23
CA ALA A 330 6.46 -2.01 -10.40
C ALA A 330 7.73 -1.37 -11.00
N LEU A 331 7.89 -1.45 -12.32
CA LEU A 331 8.96 -0.77 -13.06
C LEU A 331 8.86 0.76 -12.92
N ASP A 332 7.68 1.34 -13.14
CA ASP A 332 7.46 2.79 -13.01
C ASP A 332 7.78 3.28 -11.60
N ALA A 333 7.35 2.53 -10.57
CA ALA A 333 7.67 2.83 -9.18
C ALA A 333 9.18 2.76 -8.89
N LEU A 334 9.86 1.73 -9.41
CA LEU A 334 11.31 1.57 -9.28
C LEU A 334 12.05 2.74 -9.94
N LEU A 335 11.64 3.16 -11.14
CA LEU A 335 12.23 4.30 -11.85
C LEU A 335 11.97 5.62 -11.11
N GLY A 336 10.75 5.85 -10.62
CA GLY A 336 10.42 7.05 -9.84
C GLY A 336 11.23 7.17 -8.54
N LEU A 337 11.41 6.06 -7.83
CA LEU A 337 12.25 6.02 -6.63
C LEU A 337 13.74 6.19 -6.96
N ALA A 338 14.21 5.61 -8.07
CA ALA A 338 15.59 5.77 -8.52
C ALA A 338 15.89 7.21 -8.92
N ALA A 339 15.00 7.84 -9.68
CA ALA A 339 15.14 9.22 -10.15
C ALA A 339 15.19 10.24 -8.99
N THR A 340 14.53 9.93 -7.88
CA THR A 340 14.54 10.76 -6.67
C THR A 340 15.62 10.36 -5.65
N GLY A 341 16.48 9.38 -5.98
CA GLY A 341 17.55 8.92 -5.09
C GLY A 341 17.08 8.16 -3.85
N ARG A 342 15.83 7.69 -3.82
CA ARG A 342 15.20 7.04 -2.66
C ARG A 342 15.06 5.52 -2.79
N LEU A 343 15.46 4.96 -3.92
CA LEU A 343 15.45 3.51 -4.14
C LEU A 343 16.60 2.84 -3.38
N ASP A 344 16.28 1.96 -2.43
CA ASP A 344 17.22 0.96 -1.93
C ASP A 344 17.29 -0.23 -2.90
N ALA A 345 18.09 -0.06 -3.95
CA ALA A 345 18.25 -1.09 -4.98
C ALA A 345 18.78 -2.41 -4.40
N ALA A 346 19.69 -2.35 -3.43
CA ALA A 346 20.26 -3.54 -2.81
C ALA A 346 19.23 -4.25 -1.92
N GLY A 347 18.44 -3.51 -1.15
CA GLY A 347 17.31 -4.02 -0.37
C GLY A 347 16.31 -4.78 -1.24
N VAL A 348 15.80 -4.13 -2.30
CA VAL A 348 14.90 -4.75 -3.29
C VAL A 348 15.51 -6.00 -3.91
N GLY A 349 16.79 -5.93 -4.29
CA GLY A 349 17.52 -7.04 -4.90
C GLY A 349 17.64 -8.25 -3.98
N ALA A 350 18.03 -8.03 -2.73
CA ALA A 350 18.09 -9.07 -1.71
C ALA A 350 16.72 -9.74 -1.50
N ARG A 351 15.64 -8.95 -1.44
CA ARG A 351 14.28 -9.49 -1.33
C ARG A 351 13.90 -10.31 -2.56
N LEU A 352 14.18 -9.82 -3.77
CA LEU A 352 13.91 -10.57 -5.01
C LEU A 352 14.67 -11.90 -5.06
N GLY A 353 15.95 -11.91 -4.67
CA GLY A 353 16.76 -13.11 -4.55
C GLY A 353 16.15 -14.14 -3.59
N ASP A 354 15.78 -13.70 -2.39
CA ASP A 354 15.13 -14.54 -1.38
C ASP A 354 13.79 -15.12 -1.87
N LEU A 355 12.96 -14.30 -2.52
CA LEU A 355 11.66 -14.72 -3.06
C LEU A 355 11.80 -15.75 -4.18
N VAL A 356 12.78 -15.58 -5.08
CA VAL A 356 13.03 -16.54 -6.16
C VAL A 356 13.62 -17.85 -5.61
N ALA A 357 14.59 -17.77 -4.70
CA ALA A 357 15.17 -18.96 -4.07
C ALA A 357 14.14 -19.75 -3.27
N GLY A 358 13.18 -19.06 -2.63
CA GLY A 358 12.03 -19.65 -1.94
C GLY A 358 10.89 -20.11 -2.86
N ASN A 359 11.04 -20.00 -4.19
CA ASN A 359 10.02 -20.32 -5.19
C ASN A 359 8.68 -19.58 -4.98
N LEU A 360 8.74 -18.35 -4.46
CA LEU A 360 7.59 -17.46 -4.25
C LEU A 360 7.33 -16.58 -5.48
N VAL A 361 8.39 -16.28 -6.26
CA VAL A 361 8.33 -15.49 -7.48
C VAL A 361 9.15 -16.19 -8.58
N LYS A 362 8.69 -16.08 -9.84
CA LYS A 362 9.44 -16.59 -11.01
C LYS A 362 10.43 -15.54 -11.51
N LEU A 363 11.72 -15.86 -11.49
CA LEU A 363 12.78 -14.95 -11.96
C LEU A 363 12.59 -14.49 -13.41
N THR A 364 12.10 -15.35 -14.30
CA THR A 364 11.83 -15.01 -15.70
C THR A 364 10.87 -13.83 -15.89
N ARG A 365 10.04 -13.53 -14.88
CA ARG A 365 9.11 -12.39 -14.92
C ARG A 365 9.79 -11.07 -14.58
N ALA A 366 10.83 -11.10 -13.74
CA ALA A 366 11.51 -9.90 -13.24
C ALA A 366 12.63 -9.42 -14.17
N VAL A 367 13.21 -10.31 -15.00
CA VAL A 367 14.36 -9.96 -15.86
C VAL A 367 14.02 -8.89 -16.90
N GLU A 368 12.87 -9.01 -17.57
CA GLU A 368 12.45 -8.04 -18.59
C GLU A 368 12.22 -6.63 -18.02
N PRO A 369 11.40 -6.44 -16.96
CA PRO A 369 11.28 -5.13 -16.30
C PRO A 369 12.62 -4.55 -15.84
N LEU A 370 13.54 -5.38 -15.32
CA LEU A 370 14.86 -4.89 -14.90
C LEU A 370 15.75 -4.47 -16.10
N ARG A 371 15.61 -5.16 -17.25
CA ARG A 371 16.29 -4.74 -18.48
C ARG A 371 15.74 -3.42 -18.98
N ASP A 372 14.42 -3.25 -18.95
CA ASP A 372 13.76 -2.00 -19.33
C ASP A 372 14.17 -0.85 -18.40
N ALA A 373 14.27 -1.09 -17.10
CA ALA A 373 14.78 -0.11 -16.14
C ALA A 373 16.21 0.34 -16.46
N ALA A 374 17.09 -0.59 -16.85
CA ALA A 374 18.46 -0.26 -17.25
C ALA A 374 18.47 0.59 -18.53
N GLY A 375 17.66 0.23 -19.53
CA GLY A 375 17.48 0.99 -20.77
C GLY A 375 16.86 2.38 -20.57
N ALA A 376 16.00 2.53 -19.57
CA ALA A 376 15.34 3.79 -19.20
C ALA A 376 16.23 4.73 -18.36
N GLY A 377 17.52 4.43 -18.19
CA GLY A 377 18.48 5.31 -17.52
C GLY A 377 18.76 4.97 -16.05
N ALA A 378 18.37 3.79 -15.57
CA ALA A 378 18.70 3.32 -14.22
C ALA A 378 19.73 2.15 -14.17
N PRO A 379 20.80 2.10 -14.98
CA PRO A 379 21.70 0.94 -15.05
C PRO A 379 22.44 0.70 -13.72
N LEU A 380 22.78 1.76 -12.95
CA LEU A 380 23.42 1.60 -11.64
C LEU A 380 22.47 0.98 -10.61
N SER A 381 21.20 1.39 -10.60
CA SER A 381 20.18 0.81 -9.72
C SER A 381 19.96 -0.66 -10.06
N VAL A 382 19.84 -0.99 -11.36
CA VAL A 382 19.69 -2.37 -11.81
C VAL A 382 20.93 -3.20 -11.47
N TRP A 383 22.13 -2.66 -11.63
CA TRP A 383 23.35 -3.35 -11.23
C TRP A 383 23.35 -3.68 -9.73
N ARG A 384 23.11 -2.69 -8.87
CA ARG A 384 23.05 -2.90 -7.41
C ARG A 384 21.98 -3.92 -7.00
N LEU A 385 20.81 -3.86 -7.64
CA LEU A 385 19.71 -4.78 -7.41
C LEU A 385 20.08 -6.20 -7.82
N THR A 386 20.59 -6.38 -9.04
CA THR A 386 20.98 -7.71 -9.53
C THR A 386 22.15 -8.29 -8.75
N ALA A 387 23.14 -7.48 -8.36
CA ALA A 387 24.24 -7.89 -7.50
C ALA A 387 23.74 -8.42 -6.15
N ALA A 388 22.75 -7.78 -5.53
CA ALA A 388 22.15 -8.23 -4.27
C ALA A 388 21.19 -9.42 -4.44
N ALA A 389 20.57 -9.60 -5.61
CA ALA A 389 19.69 -10.72 -5.90
C ALA A 389 20.45 -12.03 -6.16
N LEU A 390 21.67 -11.96 -6.70
CA LEU A 390 22.43 -13.13 -7.17
C LEU A 390 22.84 -14.15 -6.08
N PRO A 391 23.32 -13.76 -4.88
CA PRO A 391 23.88 -14.70 -3.91
C PRO A 391 22.96 -15.89 -3.56
N PRO A 392 21.69 -15.70 -3.15
CA PRO A 392 20.81 -16.85 -2.87
C PRO A 392 20.50 -17.69 -4.12
N LEU A 393 20.59 -17.12 -5.33
CA LEU A 393 20.33 -17.82 -6.59
C LEU A 393 21.52 -18.67 -7.05
N LEU A 394 22.74 -18.20 -6.79
CA LEU A 394 23.98 -18.93 -7.06
C LEU A 394 24.19 -20.08 -6.08
N ALA A 395 23.75 -19.90 -4.83
CA ALA A 395 23.79 -20.92 -3.79
C ALA A 395 22.70 -22.02 -3.94
N ALA A 396 21.68 -21.79 -4.78
CA ALA A 396 20.60 -22.75 -4.96
C ALA A 396 21.10 -24.08 -5.56
N ALA A 397 20.68 -25.20 -4.97
CA ALA A 397 21.06 -26.54 -5.43
C ALA A 397 20.68 -26.80 -6.90
N THR A 398 19.54 -26.24 -7.33
CA THR A 398 19.12 -26.21 -8.73
C THR A 398 19.01 -24.75 -9.19
N PRO A 399 19.78 -24.33 -10.21
CA PRO A 399 19.69 -22.97 -10.73
C PRO A 399 18.27 -22.62 -11.20
N PRO A 400 17.70 -21.49 -10.74
CA PRO A 400 16.37 -21.09 -11.17
C PRO A 400 16.35 -20.74 -12.66
N ARG A 401 15.23 -21.02 -13.32
CA ARG A 401 15.02 -20.61 -14.72
C ARG A 401 15.12 -19.08 -14.82
N GLY A 402 15.89 -18.59 -15.80
CA GLY A 402 16.18 -17.17 -15.98
C GLY A 402 17.46 -16.68 -15.31
N LEU A 403 18.17 -17.51 -14.52
CA LEU A 403 19.45 -17.11 -13.92
C LEU A 403 20.51 -16.68 -14.95
N PRO A 404 20.68 -17.36 -16.11
CA PRO A 404 21.60 -16.89 -17.13
C PRO A 404 21.25 -15.50 -17.67
N ASP A 405 19.97 -15.19 -17.83
CA ASP A 405 19.52 -13.89 -18.34
C ASP A 405 19.74 -12.78 -17.30
N LEU A 406 19.56 -13.08 -16.00
CA LEU A 406 19.91 -12.17 -14.91
C LEU A 406 21.42 -11.91 -14.85
N LEU A 407 22.25 -12.95 -14.97
CA LEU A 407 23.72 -12.82 -15.03
C LEU A 407 24.18 -12.00 -16.23
N THR A 408 23.51 -12.17 -17.38
CA THR A 408 23.78 -11.38 -18.59
C THR A 408 23.52 -9.89 -18.31
N LEU A 409 22.32 -9.56 -17.79
CA LEU A 409 21.95 -8.20 -17.43
C LEU A 409 22.88 -7.59 -16.37
N ALA A 410 23.25 -8.40 -15.37
CA ALA A 410 24.21 -8.00 -14.34
C ALA A 410 25.58 -7.67 -14.94
N ALA A 411 26.10 -8.48 -15.86
CA ALA A 411 27.38 -8.22 -16.52
C ALA A 411 27.35 -6.95 -17.38
N GLU A 412 26.25 -6.74 -18.12
CA GLU A 412 26.04 -5.55 -18.95
C GLU A 412 25.96 -4.28 -18.11
N THR A 413 25.17 -4.28 -17.04
CA THR A 413 25.00 -3.11 -16.16
C THR A 413 26.24 -2.86 -15.29
N ALA A 414 26.94 -3.89 -14.81
CA ALA A 414 28.23 -3.74 -14.13
C ALA A 414 29.28 -3.09 -15.06
N THR A 415 29.38 -3.57 -16.30
CA THR A 415 30.33 -3.03 -17.29
C THR A 415 29.99 -1.58 -17.65
N ALA A 416 28.71 -1.29 -17.93
CA ALA A 416 28.26 0.05 -18.31
C ALA A 416 28.46 1.09 -17.21
N THR A 417 28.36 0.67 -15.94
CA THR A 417 28.48 1.57 -14.78
C THR A 417 29.91 1.68 -14.26
N GLY A 418 30.75 0.67 -14.49
CA GLY A 418 32.10 0.59 -13.94
C GLY A 418 32.16 0.42 -12.41
N VAL A 419 31.01 0.33 -11.74
CA VAL A 419 30.92 0.22 -10.28
C VAL A 419 31.16 -1.22 -9.86
N ARG A 420 32.13 -1.44 -8.97
CA ARG A 420 32.41 -2.77 -8.42
C ARG A 420 31.58 -3.02 -7.18
N VAL A 421 30.83 -4.11 -7.21
CA VAL A 421 30.09 -4.65 -6.06
C VAL A 421 30.51 -6.11 -5.91
N GLU A 422 30.86 -6.52 -4.70
CA GLU A 422 31.15 -7.91 -4.41
C GLU A 422 29.87 -8.75 -4.55
N VAL A 423 29.96 -9.88 -5.25
CA VAL A 423 28.85 -10.82 -5.40
C VAL A 423 29.27 -12.17 -4.79
N PRO A 424 28.86 -12.46 -3.55
CA PRO A 424 29.15 -13.74 -2.90
C PRO A 424 28.71 -14.94 -3.77
N GLY A 425 29.57 -15.96 -3.84
CA GLY A 425 29.35 -17.18 -4.63
C GLY A 425 29.66 -17.05 -6.14
N LEU A 426 29.86 -15.84 -6.67
CA LEU A 426 30.12 -15.65 -8.10
C LEU A 426 31.44 -16.29 -8.57
N ALA A 427 32.52 -16.07 -7.82
CA ALA A 427 33.85 -16.61 -8.15
C ALA A 427 33.85 -18.15 -8.18
N GLU A 428 33.15 -18.77 -7.24
CA GLU A 428 33.00 -20.23 -7.18
C GLU A 428 32.30 -20.75 -8.44
N VAL A 429 31.15 -20.17 -8.80
CA VAL A 429 30.39 -20.58 -10.00
C VAL A 429 31.18 -20.33 -11.28
N ALA A 430 31.90 -19.20 -11.38
CA ALA A 430 32.76 -18.88 -12.51
C ALA A 430 33.92 -19.88 -12.68
N GLY A 431 34.45 -20.40 -11.56
CA GLY A 431 35.53 -21.39 -11.53
C GLY A 431 35.10 -22.83 -11.85
N ARG A 432 33.81 -23.14 -11.91
CA ARG A 432 33.31 -24.49 -12.22
C ARG A 432 33.74 -24.93 -13.62
N ARG A 433 34.07 -26.22 -13.79
CA ARG A 433 34.32 -26.82 -15.11
C ARG A 433 32.99 -26.97 -15.87
N GLY A 434 32.99 -26.67 -17.17
CA GLY A 434 31.80 -26.79 -18.02
C GLY A 434 31.50 -25.54 -18.86
N THR A 435 30.53 -25.68 -19.76
CA THR A 435 30.10 -24.69 -20.77
C THR A 435 28.62 -24.33 -20.64
N SER A 436 27.97 -24.67 -19.51
CA SER A 436 26.58 -24.28 -19.29
C SER A 436 26.44 -22.76 -19.34
N ARG A 437 25.28 -22.28 -19.81
CA ARG A 437 25.03 -20.84 -19.96
C ARG A 437 25.22 -20.09 -18.63
N VAL A 438 24.83 -20.70 -17.50
CA VAL A 438 25.06 -20.15 -16.15
C VAL A 438 26.55 -19.91 -15.88
N VAL A 439 27.40 -20.91 -16.14
CA VAL A 439 28.84 -20.82 -15.89
C VAL A 439 29.48 -19.80 -16.84
N THR A 440 29.07 -19.78 -18.12
CA THR A 440 29.56 -18.82 -19.12
C THR A 440 29.24 -17.38 -18.73
N GLU A 441 28.00 -17.07 -18.36
CA GLU A 441 27.61 -15.72 -17.95
C GLU A 441 28.19 -15.33 -16.58
N ALA A 442 28.35 -16.28 -15.65
CA ALA A 442 29.04 -16.03 -14.39
C ALA A 442 30.52 -15.63 -14.61
N ARG A 443 31.23 -16.28 -15.54
CA ARG A 443 32.59 -15.88 -15.94
C ARG A 443 32.61 -14.51 -16.62
N ARG A 444 31.59 -14.16 -17.39
CA ARG A 444 31.47 -12.83 -18.01
C ARG A 444 31.34 -11.74 -16.95
N LEU A 445 30.43 -11.92 -15.99
CA LEU A 445 30.27 -11.00 -14.87
C LEU A 445 31.53 -10.93 -14.00
N HIS A 446 32.13 -12.07 -13.64
CA HIS A 446 33.35 -12.10 -12.82
C HIS A 446 34.52 -11.35 -13.49
N ARG A 447 34.67 -11.47 -14.81
CA ARG A 447 35.65 -10.68 -15.56
C ARG A 447 35.32 -9.19 -15.53
N ALA A 448 34.07 -8.80 -15.72
CA ALA A 448 33.66 -7.39 -15.65
C ALA A 448 34.02 -6.74 -14.29
N LEU A 449 33.96 -7.51 -13.19
CA LEU A 449 34.30 -7.02 -11.85
C LEU A 449 35.79 -6.99 -11.54
N THR A 450 36.59 -7.80 -12.23
CA THR A 450 38.04 -7.95 -11.99
C THR A 450 38.91 -7.22 -13.02
N ALA A 451 38.36 -6.84 -14.17
CA ALA A 451 39.10 -6.28 -15.31
C ALA A 451 39.45 -4.78 -15.19
N GLY A 452 39.95 -4.30 -14.05
CA GLY A 452 40.56 -2.97 -14.02
C GLY A 452 41.40 -2.64 -12.81
#